data_AF-A0A3C0T4C9-F1
#
_entry.id   AF-A0A3C0T4C9-F1
#
_cell.length_a   1.000
_cell.length_b   1.000
_cell.length_c   1.000
_cell.angle_alpha   90.00
_cell.angle_beta   90.00
_cell.angle_gamma   90.00
#
_symmetry.space_group_name_H-M   'P 1'
#
loop_
_entity.id
_entity.type
_entity.pdbx_description
1 polymer ?
#
loop_
_entity_poly.entity_id
_entity_poly.type
_entity_poly.pdbx_seq_one_letter_code
_entity_poly.pdbx_strand_id
1 'polypeptide(L)'
;MKKSGENESLYSFPDTSGHFGIFGGKFVSETLMSALAELEQSYSQLSKDDAFLKELNDDLKYYVGRSSPLYFAERLTQEMGGARI
;
A
#
# COMPACT_ATOMS: atom_id res chain seq x y z
N MET A 1 13.02 18.10 -22.04
CA MET A 1 11.56 17.89 -21.90
C MET A 1 11.27 16.40 -22.09
N LYS A 2 11.06 15.64 -21.01
CA LYS A 2 10.59 14.24 -21.11
C LYS A 2 9.09 14.28 -21.40
N LYS A 3 8.66 13.55 -22.44
CA LYS A 3 7.28 13.52 -22.92
C LYS A 3 6.38 12.82 -21.88
N SER A 4 5.29 13.49 -21.52
CA SER A 4 4.16 12.93 -20.79
C SER A 4 3.50 11.82 -21.63
N GLY A 5 3.49 10.57 -21.15
CA GLY A 5 2.65 9.53 -21.75
C GLY A 5 3.18 8.10 -21.76
N GLU A 6 4.39 7.83 -21.30
CA GLU A 6 4.83 6.44 -21.11
C GLU A 6 4.34 5.95 -19.74
N ASN A 7 3.32 5.10 -19.74
CA ASN A 7 2.92 4.30 -18.59
C ASN A 7 4.07 3.32 -18.30
N GLU A 8 5.11 3.80 -17.58
CA GLU A 8 5.98 2.91 -16.83
C GLU A 8 5.08 2.03 -15.97
N SER A 9 5.29 0.71 -16.01
CA SER A 9 4.52 -0.26 -15.23
C SER A 9 4.38 0.25 -13.78
N LEU A 10 3.15 0.60 -13.36
CA LEU A 10 2.85 1.07 -12.00
C LEU A 10 3.33 0.09 -10.91
N TYR A 11 3.60 -1.16 -11.28
CA TYR A 11 4.12 -2.22 -10.42
C TYR A 11 5.62 -2.12 -10.11
N SER A 12 6.33 -1.15 -10.67
CA SER A 12 7.78 -0.99 -10.50
C SER A 12 8.17 0.07 -9.46
N PHE A 13 7.19 0.64 -8.75
CA PHE A 13 7.41 1.61 -7.68
C PHE A 13 7.14 1.03 -6.28
N PRO A 14 7.75 1.58 -5.22
CA PRO A 14 8.84 2.57 -5.27
C PRO A 14 10.11 1.97 -5.88
N ASP A 15 11.04 2.82 -6.32
CA ASP A 15 12.39 2.35 -6.66
C ASP A 15 13.15 1.89 -5.41
N THR A 16 14.37 1.35 -5.59
CA THR A 16 15.19 0.83 -4.49
C THR A 16 15.62 1.90 -3.47
N SER A 17 15.53 3.18 -3.84
CA SER A 17 15.80 4.30 -2.94
C SER A 17 14.53 4.83 -2.24
N GLY A 18 13.37 4.22 -2.49
CA GLY A 18 12.09 4.58 -1.90
C GLY A 18 11.33 5.67 -2.64
N HIS A 19 11.72 6.01 -3.88
CA HIS A 19 11.06 7.07 -4.65
C HIS A 19 9.95 6.53 -5.57
N PHE A 20 8.85 7.27 -5.61
CA PHE A 20 7.79 7.19 -6.62
C PHE A 20 8.00 8.35 -7.62
N GLY A 21 8.83 8.11 -8.64
CA GLY A 21 9.30 9.18 -9.53
C GLY A 21 10.13 10.21 -8.77
N ILE A 22 9.67 11.46 -8.68
CA ILE A 22 10.37 12.54 -7.96
C ILE A 22 9.96 12.66 -6.48
N PHE A 23 9.02 11.84 -6.02
CA PHE A 23 8.44 11.93 -4.68
C PHE A 23 8.86 10.73 -3.81
N GLY A 24 8.79 10.85 -2.49
CA GLY A 24 9.18 9.77 -1.57
C GLY A 24 10.65 9.87 -1.15
N GLY A 25 11.33 8.73 -1.02
CA GLY A 25 12.71 8.66 -0.53
C GLY A 25 12.83 8.72 1.00
N LYS A 26 14.07 8.67 1.49
CA LYS A 26 14.41 8.72 2.92
C LYS A 26 15.19 9.99 3.24
N PHE A 27 14.49 11.00 3.76
CA PHE A 27 15.06 12.28 4.18
C PHE A 27 15.00 12.41 5.72
N VAL A 28 15.81 11.60 6.39
CA VAL A 28 15.84 11.48 7.86
C VAL A 28 17.25 11.70 8.39
N SER A 29 17.41 11.79 9.71
CA SER A 29 18.74 11.86 10.32
C SER A 29 19.51 10.55 10.12
N GLU A 30 20.84 10.65 9.99
CA GLU A 30 21.74 9.50 9.86
C GLU A 30 21.54 8.46 10.97
N THR A 31 21.25 8.93 12.19
CA THR A 31 21.00 8.09 13.36
C THR A 31 19.82 7.12 13.18
N LEU A 32 18.89 7.41 12.26
CA LEU A 32 17.73 6.56 11.97
C LEU A 32 17.99 5.59 10.80
N MET A 33 19.06 5.78 10.02
CA MET A 33 19.31 4.99 8.82
C MET A 33 19.46 3.50 9.13
N SER A 34 20.13 3.14 10.22
CA SER A 34 20.29 1.74 10.64
C SER A 34 18.96 1.07 10.96
N ALA A 35 18.09 1.73 11.73
CA ALA A 35 16.79 1.18 12.11
C ALA A 35 15.87 1.02 10.89
N LEU A 36 15.94 1.96 9.94
CA LEU A 36 15.18 1.87 8.69
C LEU A 36 15.65 0.71 7.81
N ALA A 37 16.97 0.49 7.72
CA ALA A 37 17.52 -0.63 6.95
C ALA A 37 17.09 -2.00 7.54
N GLU A 38 17.11 -2.13 8.87
CA GLU A 38 16.65 -3.34 9.56
C GLU A 38 15.15 -3.59 9.32
N LEU A 39 14.34 -2.54 9.38
CA LEU A 39 12.91 -2.61 9.10
C LEU A 39 12.63 -3.02 7.64
N GLU A 40 13.32 -2.42 6.68
CA GLU A 40 13.20 -2.76 5.25
C GLU A 40 13.55 -4.22 5.00
N GLN A 41 14.64 -4.71 5.60
CA GLN A 41 15.04 -6.10 5.50
C GLN A 41 13.99 -7.05 6.09
N SER A 42 13.52 -6.75 7.31
CA SER A 42 12.51 -7.56 8.00
C SER A 42 11.20 -7.60 7.23
N TYR A 43 10.73 -6.45 6.75
CA TYR A 43 9.54 -6.37 5.91
C TYR A 43 9.70 -7.15 4.60
N SER A 44 10.83 -7.02 3.90
CA SER A 44 11.05 -7.74 2.64
C SER A 44 11.06 -9.26 2.82
N GLN A 45 11.41 -9.76 4.00
CA GLN A 45 11.36 -11.18 4.34
C GLN A 45 9.93 -11.60 4.71
N LEU A 46 9.33 -10.93 5.70
CA LEU A 46 8.02 -11.30 6.26
C LEU A 46 6.86 -11.08 5.29
N SER A 47 6.94 -10.10 4.40
CA SER A 47 5.92 -9.86 3.36
C SER A 47 5.80 -11.00 2.34
N LYS A 48 6.76 -11.93 2.33
CA LYS A 48 6.79 -13.13 1.47
C LYS A 48 6.75 -14.44 2.27
N ASP A 49 6.64 -14.35 3.59
CA ASP A 49 6.57 -15.52 4.47
C ASP A 49 5.11 -15.97 4.63
N ASP A 50 4.81 -17.14 4.10
CA ASP A 50 3.47 -17.72 4.15
C ASP A 50 2.96 -17.93 5.58
N ALA A 51 3.84 -18.23 6.54
CA ALA A 51 3.44 -18.44 7.93
C ALA A 51 2.98 -17.11 8.56
N PHE A 52 3.76 -16.05 8.36
CA PHE A 52 3.41 -14.71 8.83
C PHE A 52 2.15 -14.18 8.15
N LEU A 53 2.04 -14.34 6.83
CA LEU A 53 0.85 -13.91 6.08
C LEU A 53 -0.40 -14.68 6.53
N LYS A 54 -0.28 -15.96 6.88
CA LYS A 54 -1.40 -16.74 7.41
C LYS A 54 -1.87 -16.19 8.75
N GLU A 55 -0.95 -15.95 9.68
CA GLU A 55 -1.28 -15.38 11.00
C GLU A 55 -1.94 -14.00 10.86
N LEU A 56 -1.35 -13.11 10.06
CA LEU A 56 -1.91 -11.79 9.78
C LEU A 56 -3.33 -11.88 9.19
N ASN A 57 -3.57 -12.81 8.26
CA ASN A 57 -4.91 -12.99 7.68
C ASN A 57 -5.92 -13.55 8.68
N ASP A 58 -5.49 -14.43 9.57
CA ASP A 58 -6.34 -14.96 10.65
C ASP A 58 -6.72 -13.83 11.63
N ASP A 59 -5.79 -12.97 12.02
CA ASP A 59 -6.07 -11.78 12.84
C ASP A 59 -7.02 -10.81 12.14
N LEU A 60 -6.77 -10.51 10.86
CA LEU A 60 -7.63 -9.64 10.07
C LEU A 60 -9.06 -10.19 10.01
N LYS A 61 -9.23 -11.52 9.94
CA LYS A 61 -10.54 -12.16 9.82
C LYS A 61 -11.26 -12.30 11.16
N TYR A 62 -10.59 -12.88 12.15
CA TYR A 62 -11.23 -13.31 13.40
C TYR A 62 -11.14 -12.28 14.52
N TYR A 63 -10.14 -11.41 14.49
CA TYR A 63 -9.98 -10.34 15.49
C TYR A 63 -10.51 -9.00 14.97
N VAL A 64 -10.07 -8.58 13.76
CA VAL A 64 -10.47 -7.28 13.18
C VAL A 64 -11.85 -7.35 12.49
N GLY A 65 -12.26 -8.52 12.00
CA GLY A 65 -13.57 -8.72 11.37
C GLY A 65 -13.63 -8.41 9.87
N ARG A 66 -12.53 -8.56 9.13
CA ARG A 66 -12.50 -8.43 7.66
C ARG A 66 -13.14 -9.66 6.97
N SER A 67 -13.66 -9.52 5.75
CA SER A 67 -13.72 -8.30 4.93
C SER A 67 -14.85 -7.37 5.36
N SER A 68 -14.59 -6.07 5.37
CA SER A 68 -15.63 -5.05 5.47
C SER A 68 -16.61 -5.19 4.30
N PRO A 69 -17.93 -5.13 4.54
CA PRO A 69 -18.91 -5.19 3.47
C PRO A 69 -18.79 -3.96 2.57
N LEU A 70 -18.94 -4.16 1.26
CA LEU A 70 -19.14 -3.08 0.31
C LEU A 70 -20.64 -2.77 0.26
N TYR A 71 -21.05 -1.64 0.83
CA TYR A 71 -22.45 -1.24 0.93
C TYR A 71 -22.86 -0.38 -0.26
N PHE A 72 -24.00 -0.70 -0.88
CA PHE A 72 -24.62 0.13 -1.92
C PHE A 72 -25.47 1.22 -1.26
N ALA A 73 -25.08 2.47 -1.45
CA ALA A 73 -25.73 3.64 -0.85
C ALA A 73 -26.91 4.10 -1.71
N GLU A 74 -28.04 3.39 -1.61
CA GLU A 74 -29.24 3.61 -2.43
C GLU A 74 -29.74 5.07 -2.41
N ARG A 75 -29.85 5.68 -1.23
CA ARG A 75 -30.33 7.06 -1.07
C ARG A 75 -29.38 8.07 -1.73
N LEU A 76 -28.09 7.91 -1.52
CA LEU A 76 -27.08 8.79 -2.08
C LEU A 76 -27.00 8.64 -3.61
N THR A 77 -27.15 7.42 -4.12
CA THR A 77 -27.25 7.14 -5.56
C THR A 77 -28.44 7.88 -6.18
N GLN A 78 -29.61 7.84 -5.52
CA GLN A 78 -30.81 8.55 -5.98
C GLN A 78 -30.61 10.08 -5.97
N GLU A 79 -30.04 10.64 -4.89
CA GLU A 79 -29.78 12.08 -4.76
C GLU A 79 -28.82 12.61 -5.83
N MET A 80 -27.80 11.83 -6.21
CA MET A 80 -26.80 12.24 -7.21
C MET A 80 -27.28 12.04 -8.66
N GLY A 81 -28.29 11.21 -8.90
CA GLY A 81 -28.91 11.03 -10.21
C GLY A 81 -27.99 10.47 -11.31
N GLY A 82 -26.86 9.88 -10.93
CA GLY A 82 -25.79 9.46 -11.83
C GLY A 82 -25.29 8.04 -11.57
N ALA A 83 -24.00 7.92 -11.28
CA ALA A 83 -23.37 6.63 -10.99
C ALA A 83 -23.97 5.97 -9.73
N ARG A 84 -23.83 4.65 -9.63
CA ARG A 84 -24.15 3.87 -8.42
C ARG A 84 -23.04 4.09 -7.40
N ILE A 85 -23.45 4.52 -6.21
CA ILE A 85 -22.58 4.82 -5.07
C ILE A 85 -22.70 3.70 -4.07
#